data_AF-A0AA86RJJ6-F1
#
_entry.id   AF-A0AA86RJJ6-F1
#
_cell.length_a   1.000
_cell.length_b   1.000
_cell.length_c   1.000
_cell.angle_alpha   90.00
_cell.angle_beta   90.00
_cell.angle_gamma   90.00
#
_symmetry.space_group_name_H-M   'P 1'
#
loop_
_entity.id
_entity.type
_entity.pdbx_description
1 polymer ?
#
loop_
_entity_poly.entity_id
_entity_poly.type
_entity_poly.pdbx_seq_one_letter_code
_entity_poly.pdbx_strand_id
1 'polypeptide(L)'
;MDQYSIQTKQELGFMIENCEECINTISTLRKIDWVRNCFYKILLRDITTLNLKLISTKSEFDVLNGKLYEFMQDLQAFNSKLVEISQKIIEGKKQVTDEIIILNYGVMIDYLQAIQGSIQVIRNILASQNKKSQLIQAPAIQQLQLSQSQLNTQFSSNQASPQVLDLQNQPQLNASVRSRSNSFNTQVQEPVQKGLHLPEEPVQNSIGSDILIQKESRKITVKSSKMQTTPTLQKDLQTKAAYSNAIQQVNNSGANPDFKIKINSSQKQLIKSPEKQPEEIPKCQLEPEQLASKVLQLEQDVKNLQLQLSLEKEARKDLQMQINQLKHNLAVE
;
A
#
# COMPACT_ATOMS: atom_id res chain seq x y z
N MET A 1 9.71 -53.54 -101.79
CA MET A 1 10.58 -52.78 -100.87
C MET A 1 9.80 -51.78 -100.01
N ASP A 2 8.52 -51.50 -100.30
CA ASP A 2 7.80 -50.39 -99.63
C ASP A 2 7.29 -50.66 -98.22
N GLN A 3 6.95 -51.92 -97.85
CA GLN A 3 6.43 -52.23 -96.51
C GLN A 3 7.44 -52.01 -95.37
N TYR A 4 8.72 -52.32 -95.59
CA TYR A 4 9.77 -52.13 -94.57
C TYR A 4 10.06 -50.65 -94.32
N SER A 5 9.95 -49.81 -95.35
CA SER A 5 10.08 -48.34 -95.24
C SER A 5 8.91 -47.72 -94.48
N ILE A 6 7.70 -48.26 -94.66
CA ILE A 6 6.51 -47.79 -93.91
C ILE A 6 6.62 -48.17 -92.43
N GLN A 7 7.02 -49.41 -92.12
CA GLN A 7 7.15 -49.87 -90.74
C GLN A 7 8.24 -49.11 -89.97
N THR A 8 9.42 -48.91 -90.56
CA THR A 8 10.51 -48.14 -89.94
C THR A 8 10.12 -46.67 -89.71
N LYS A 9 9.33 -46.06 -90.60
CA LYS A 9 8.78 -44.70 -90.37
C LYS A 9 7.78 -44.65 -89.23
N GLN A 10 6.93 -45.67 -89.07
CA GLN A 10 5.98 -45.75 -87.95
C GLN A 10 6.70 -45.93 -86.61
N GLU A 11 7.69 -46.83 -86.55
CA GLU A 11 8.50 -47.06 -85.35
C GLU A 11 9.31 -45.80 -84.97
N LEU A 12 9.89 -45.11 -85.96
CA LEU A 12 10.60 -43.85 -85.72
C LEU A 12 9.66 -42.73 -85.24
N GLY A 13 8.46 -42.62 -85.82
CA GLY A 13 7.44 -41.67 -85.38
C GLY A 13 7.04 -41.89 -83.92
N PHE A 14 6.78 -43.14 -83.53
CA PHE A 14 6.47 -43.50 -82.15
C PHE A 14 7.61 -43.18 -81.17
N MET A 15 8.88 -43.40 -81.57
CA MET A 15 10.02 -43.02 -80.74
C MET A 15 10.16 -41.50 -80.57
N ILE A 16 9.87 -40.73 -81.62
CA ILE A 16 9.91 -39.26 -81.58
C ILE A 16 8.82 -38.71 -80.64
N GLU A 17 7.59 -39.20 -80.74
CA GLU A 17 6.48 -38.78 -79.86
C GLU A 17 6.79 -39.08 -78.38
N ASN A 18 7.31 -40.28 -78.08
CA ASN A 18 7.72 -40.64 -76.72
C ASN A 18 8.87 -39.73 -76.20
N CYS A 19 9.80 -39.34 -77.07
CA CYS A 19 10.87 -38.41 -76.71
C CYS A 19 10.33 -37.00 -76.41
N GLU A 20 9.35 -36.52 -77.17
CA GLU A 20 8.71 -35.22 -76.93
C GLU A 20 7.94 -35.23 -75.59
N GLU A 21 7.20 -36.30 -75.30
CA GLU A 21 6.53 -36.47 -74.01
C GLU A 21 7.53 -36.52 -72.83
N CYS A 22 8.66 -37.21 -73.01
CA CYS A 22 9.73 -37.24 -72.01
C CYS A 22 10.33 -35.84 -71.76
N ILE A 23 10.59 -35.06 -72.82
CA ILE A 23 11.13 -33.70 -72.72
C ILE A 23 10.13 -32.79 -71.97
N ASN A 24 8.85 -32.88 -72.31
CA ASN A 24 7.78 -32.12 -71.64
C ASN A 24 7.66 -32.49 -70.16
N THR A 25 7.78 -33.78 -69.83
CA THR A 25 7.78 -34.27 -68.44
C THR A 25 8.98 -33.72 -67.67
N ILE A 26 10.19 -33.81 -68.22
CA ILE A 26 11.41 -33.27 -67.59
C ILE A 26 11.31 -31.76 -67.38
N SER A 27 10.80 -31.02 -68.37
CA SER A 27 10.56 -29.57 -68.27
C SER A 27 9.60 -29.23 -67.14
N THR A 28 8.52 -30.01 -67.00
CA THR A 28 7.53 -29.84 -65.92
C THR A 28 8.13 -30.13 -64.55
N LEU A 29 8.91 -31.22 -64.41
CA LEU A 29 9.59 -31.56 -63.16
C LEU A 29 10.59 -30.48 -62.73
N ARG A 30 11.35 -29.90 -63.68
CA ARG A 30 12.26 -28.77 -63.39
C ARG A 30 11.51 -27.54 -62.88
N LYS A 31 10.35 -27.22 -63.46
CA LYS A 31 9.49 -26.12 -62.98
C LYS A 31 8.98 -26.37 -61.57
N ILE A 32 8.54 -27.60 -61.27
CA ILE A 32 8.09 -28.00 -59.93
C ILE A 32 9.23 -27.86 -58.91
N ASP A 33 10.43 -28.37 -59.23
CA ASP A 33 11.60 -28.27 -58.36
C ASP A 33 12.00 -26.81 -58.10
N TRP A 34 11.91 -25.95 -59.13
CA TRP A 34 12.16 -24.52 -58.99
C TRP A 34 11.14 -23.85 -58.06
N VAL A 35 9.84 -24.07 -58.27
CA VAL A 35 8.77 -23.53 -57.40
C VAL A 35 8.96 -24.00 -55.96
N ARG A 36 9.25 -25.30 -55.79
CA ARG A 36 9.53 -25.88 -54.47
C ARG A 36 10.70 -25.20 -53.77
N ASN A 37 11.80 -24.94 -54.49
CA ASN A 37 12.97 -24.25 -53.94
C ASN A 37 12.65 -22.79 -53.56
N CYS A 38 11.91 -22.08 -54.41
CA CYS A 38 11.42 -20.73 -54.10
C CYS A 38 10.56 -20.72 -52.83
N PHE A 39 9.63 -21.66 -52.70
CA PHE A 39 8.79 -21.79 -51.53
C PHE A 39 9.60 -22.08 -50.26
N TYR A 40 10.58 -22.99 -50.32
CA TYR A 40 11.48 -23.26 -49.20
C TYR A 40 12.29 -22.03 -48.77
N LYS A 41 12.78 -21.23 -49.72
CA LYS A 41 13.51 -19.99 -49.40
C LYS A 41 12.63 -18.94 -48.72
N ILE A 42 11.38 -18.80 -49.17
CA ILE A 42 10.41 -17.88 -48.55
C ILE A 42 10.09 -18.36 -47.13
N LEU A 43 9.73 -19.63 -46.96
CA LEU A 43 9.45 -20.19 -45.65
C LEU A 43 10.63 -20.05 -44.68
N LEU A 44 11.85 -20.33 -45.15
CA LEU A 44 13.04 -20.19 -44.33
C LEU A 44 13.24 -18.74 -43.87
N ARG A 45 13.05 -17.78 -44.77
CA ARG A 45 13.13 -16.34 -44.45
C ARG A 45 12.08 -15.94 -43.41
N ASP A 46 10.85 -16.42 -43.55
CA ASP A 46 9.77 -16.10 -42.63
C ASP A 46 10.02 -16.69 -41.24
N ILE A 47 10.47 -17.95 -41.17
CA ILE A 47 10.87 -18.60 -39.92
C ILE A 47 12.03 -17.83 -39.25
N THR A 48 13.06 -17.44 -39.99
CA THR A 48 14.17 -16.65 -39.45
C THR A 48 13.68 -15.30 -38.92
N THR A 49 12.79 -14.62 -39.66
CA THR A 49 12.23 -13.34 -39.25
C THR A 49 11.39 -13.46 -37.98
N LEU A 50 10.56 -14.49 -37.87
CA LEU A 50 9.75 -14.77 -36.69
C LEU A 50 10.63 -15.10 -35.48
N ASN A 51 11.69 -15.89 -35.65
CA ASN A 51 12.63 -16.21 -34.58
C ASN A 51 13.32 -14.95 -34.03
N LEU A 52 13.74 -14.04 -34.92
CA LEU A 52 14.35 -12.77 -34.50
C LEU A 52 13.35 -11.90 -33.71
N LYS A 53 12.09 -11.82 -34.16
CA LYS A 53 11.04 -11.10 -33.42
C LYS A 53 10.80 -11.72 -32.05
N LEU A 54 10.72 -13.05 -31.96
CA LEU A 54 10.52 -13.76 -30.71
C LEU A 54 11.66 -13.50 -29.71
N ILE A 55 12.90 -13.49 -30.18
CA ILE A 55 14.08 -13.17 -29.35
C ILE A 55 14.00 -11.71 -28.85
N SER A 56 13.66 -10.76 -29.73
CA SER A 56 13.51 -9.35 -29.35
C SER A 56 12.43 -9.16 -28.28
N THR A 57 11.22 -9.71 -28.51
CA THR A 57 10.12 -9.62 -27.56
C THR A 57 10.45 -10.29 -26.22
N LYS A 58 11.18 -11.41 -26.24
CA LYS A 58 11.67 -12.05 -25.01
C LYS A 58 12.61 -11.12 -24.23
N SER A 59 13.55 -10.47 -24.91
CA SER A 59 14.45 -9.51 -24.28
C SER A 59 13.71 -8.32 -23.67
N GLU A 60 12.70 -7.79 -24.36
CA GLU A 60 11.87 -6.69 -23.84
C GLU A 60 11.10 -7.12 -22.59
N PHE A 61 10.56 -8.34 -22.59
CA PHE A 61 9.89 -8.93 -21.43
C PHE A 61 10.84 -9.08 -20.23
N ASP A 62 12.05 -9.57 -20.45
CA ASP A 62 13.05 -9.73 -19.39
C ASP A 62 13.44 -8.36 -18.79
N VAL A 63 13.61 -7.34 -19.62
CA VAL A 63 13.87 -5.95 -19.17
C VAL A 63 12.70 -5.41 -18.35
N LEU A 64 11.46 -5.62 -18.81
CA LEU A 64 10.27 -5.18 -18.08
C LEU A 64 10.16 -5.87 -16.71
N ASN A 65 10.48 -7.17 -16.67
CA ASN A 65 10.46 -7.94 -15.43
C ASN A 65 11.54 -7.46 -14.44
N GLY A 66 12.72 -7.08 -14.93
CA GLY A 66 13.76 -6.43 -14.12
C GLY A 66 13.27 -5.12 -13.51
N LYS A 67 12.65 -4.23 -14.31
CA LYS A 67 12.09 -2.97 -13.81
C LYS A 67 10.96 -3.16 -12.79
N LEU A 68 10.12 -4.19 -12.99
CA LEU A 68 9.06 -4.52 -12.05
C LEU A 68 9.63 -4.98 -10.70
N TYR A 69 10.73 -5.73 -10.73
CA TYR A 69 11.44 -6.15 -9.52
C TYR A 69 12.06 -4.96 -8.76
N GLU A 70 12.73 -4.05 -9.47
CA GLU A 70 13.26 -2.80 -8.88
C GLU A 70 12.14 -1.96 -8.24
N PHE A 71 11.03 -1.78 -8.94
CA PHE A 71 9.88 -1.04 -8.43
C PHE A 71 9.28 -1.68 -7.17
N MET A 72 9.25 -3.02 -7.09
CA MET A 72 8.81 -3.72 -5.88
C MET A 72 9.77 -3.47 -4.69
N GLN A 73 11.08 -3.40 -4.93
CA GLN A 73 12.05 -3.07 -3.88
C GLN A 73 11.88 -1.63 -3.38
N ASP A 74 11.68 -0.68 -4.29
CA ASP A 74 11.42 0.72 -3.94
C ASP A 74 10.15 0.88 -3.08
N LEU A 75 9.08 0.16 -3.44
CA LEU A 75 7.85 0.14 -2.64
C LEU A 75 8.06 -0.45 -1.26
N GLN A 76 8.86 -1.51 -1.13
CA GLN A 76 9.20 -2.07 0.18
C GLN A 76 9.99 -1.08 1.03
N ALA A 77 11.01 -0.45 0.45
CA ALA A 77 11.81 0.57 1.14
C ALA A 77 10.98 1.79 1.56
N PHE A 78 10.07 2.24 0.69
CA PHE A 78 9.14 3.31 0.99
C PHE A 78 8.19 2.93 2.13
N ASN A 79 7.64 1.72 2.11
CA ASN A 79 6.76 1.22 3.17
C ASN A 79 7.51 1.14 4.52
N SER A 80 8.76 0.68 4.52
CA SER A 80 9.60 0.69 5.73
C SER A 80 9.81 2.10 6.28
N LYS A 81 10.07 3.09 5.42
CA LYS A 81 10.19 4.50 5.84
C LYS A 81 8.88 5.06 6.41
N LEU A 82 7.73 4.72 5.82
CA LEU A 82 6.43 5.13 6.36
C LEU A 82 6.18 4.56 7.76
N VAL A 83 6.54 3.29 7.99
CA VAL A 83 6.45 2.66 9.31
C VAL A 83 7.37 3.38 10.31
N GLU A 84 8.61 3.69 9.93
CA GLU A 84 9.55 4.42 10.77
C GLU A 84 9.05 5.82 11.14
N ILE A 85 8.53 6.58 10.16
CA ILE A 85 7.97 7.92 10.39
C ILE A 85 6.76 7.84 11.32
N SER A 86 5.85 6.88 11.08
CA SER A 86 4.69 6.66 11.93
C SER A 86 5.09 6.39 13.38
N GLN A 87 6.11 5.57 13.59
CA GLN A 87 6.64 5.27 14.92
C GLN A 87 7.23 6.51 15.60
N LYS A 88 8.01 7.32 14.87
CA LYS A 88 8.55 8.60 15.38
C LYS A 88 7.45 9.59 15.77
N ILE A 89 6.36 9.65 15.00
CA ILE A 89 5.21 10.51 15.33
C ILE A 89 4.54 10.04 16.63
N ILE A 90 4.35 8.73 16.79
CA ILE A 90 3.77 8.14 18.01
C ILE A 90 4.66 8.45 19.23
N GLU A 91 5.97 8.26 19.10
CA GLU A 91 6.94 8.56 20.15
C GLU A 91 6.97 10.05 20.50
N GLY A 92 7.03 10.93 19.50
CA GLY A 92 6.98 12.38 19.71
C GLY A 92 5.68 12.81 20.40
N LYS A 93 4.53 12.26 20.00
CA LYS A 93 3.24 12.53 20.66
C LYS A 93 3.25 12.07 22.12
N LYS A 94 3.82 10.90 22.39
CA LYS A 94 3.96 10.39 23.76
C LYS A 94 4.82 11.33 24.60
N GLN A 95 5.98 11.74 24.09
CA GLN A 95 6.89 12.66 24.78
C GLN A 95 6.20 13.99 25.13
N VAL A 96 5.52 14.62 24.16
CA VAL A 96 4.78 15.87 24.41
C VAL A 96 3.67 15.66 25.45
N THR A 97 2.98 14.53 25.41
CA THR A 97 1.94 14.21 26.40
C THR A 97 2.54 14.06 27.80
N ASP A 98 3.66 13.35 27.93
CA ASP A 98 4.37 13.16 29.19
C ASP A 98 4.88 14.50 29.75
N GLU A 99 5.42 15.37 28.89
CA GLU A 99 5.87 16.73 29.26
C GLU A 99 4.71 17.61 29.76
N ILE A 100 3.56 17.60 29.08
CA ILE A 100 2.37 18.34 29.51
C ILE A 100 1.87 17.83 30.87
N ILE A 101 1.86 16.51 31.07
CA ILE A 101 1.46 15.90 32.35
C ILE A 101 2.39 16.37 33.47
N ILE A 102 3.71 16.31 33.25
CA ILE A 102 4.71 16.77 34.24
C ILE A 102 4.51 18.24 34.56
N LEU A 103 4.34 19.10 33.55
CA LEU A 103 4.12 20.54 33.74
C LEU A 103 2.85 20.82 34.56
N ASN A 104 1.74 20.17 34.22
CA ASN A 104 0.46 20.36 34.92
C ASN A 104 0.53 19.91 36.38
N TYR A 105 1.17 18.76 36.66
CA TYR A 105 1.36 18.31 38.04
C TYR A 105 2.33 19.21 38.81
N GLY A 106 3.40 19.71 38.18
CA GLY A 106 4.32 20.68 38.79
C GLY A 106 3.60 21.95 39.23
N VAL A 107 2.82 22.57 38.33
CA VAL A 107 2.03 23.77 38.64
C VAL A 107 1.01 23.51 39.76
N MET A 108 0.34 22.35 39.76
CA MET A 108 -0.56 21.99 40.85
C MET A 108 0.17 21.84 42.19
N ILE A 109 1.36 21.24 42.21
CA ILE A 109 2.17 21.10 43.44
C ILE A 109 2.56 22.48 43.98
N ASP A 110 3.04 23.37 43.13
CA ASP A 110 3.42 24.74 43.52
C ASP A 110 2.22 25.50 44.10
N TYR A 111 1.04 25.36 43.46
CA TYR A 111 -0.20 25.96 43.94
C TYR A 111 -0.62 25.41 45.31
N LEU A 112 -0.55 24.08 45.51
CA LEU A 112 -0.84 23.46 46.79
C LEU A 112 0.13 23.89 47.90
N GLN A 113 1.42 24.05 47.59
CA GLN A 113 2.42 24.55 48.52
C GLN A 113 2.14 26.01 48.90
N ALA A 114 1.76 26.86 47.95
CA ALA A 114 1.38 28.25 48.21
C ALA A 114 0.15 28.35 49.13
N ILE A 115 -0.85 27.47 48.94
CA ILE A 115 -2.01 27.36 49.83
C ILE A 115 -1.57 26.92 51.24
N GLN A 116 -0.73 25.90 51.34
CA GLN A 116 -0.24 25.42 52.64
C GLN A 116 0.54 26.51 53.40
N GLY A 117 1.40 27.25 52.71
CA GLY A 117 2.12 28.40 53.27
C GLY A 117 1.15 29.47 53.77
N SER A 118 0.14 29.81 52.98
CA SER A 118 -0.91 30.78 53.35
C SER A 118 -1.70 30.32 54.59
N ILE A 119 -2.10 29.05 54.66
CA ILE A 119 -2.77 28.46 55.83
C ILE A 119 -1.88 28.54 57.07
N GLN A 120 -0.58 28.30 56.94
CA GLN A 120 0.38 28.38 58.06
C GLN A 120 0.47 29.82 58.60
N VAL A 121 0.51 30.83 57.72
CA VAL A 121 0.49 32.25 58.12
C VAL A 121 -0.80 32.58 58.88
N ILE A 122 -1.96 32.16 58.37
CA ILE A 122 -3.26 32.37 59.05
C ILE A 122 -3.26 31.71 60.44
N ARG A 123 -2.75 30.47 60.56
CA ARG A 123 -2.60 29.77 61.85
C ARG A 123 -1.75 30.57 62.85
N ASN A 124 -0.62 31.11 62.40
CA ASN A 124 0.26 31.92 63.24
C ASN A 124 -0.42 33.22 63.71
N ILE A 125 -1.17 33.89 62.83
CA ILE A 125 -1.94 35.10 63.18
C ILE A 125 -3.01 34.77 64.23
N LEU A 126 -3.79 33.70 64.02
CA LEU A 126 -4.82 33.27 64.97
C LEU A 126 -4.22 32.90 66.34
N ALA A 127 -3.09 32.18 66.36
CA ALA A 127 -2.39 31.84 67.60
C ALA A 127 -1.91 33.10 68.34
N SER A 128 -1.37 34.09 67.62
CA SER A 128 -0.95 35.38 68.19
C SER A 128 -2.14 36.17 68.77
N GLN A 129 -3.25 36.25 68.03
CA GLN A 129 -4.48 36.90 68.49
C GLN A 129 -5.03 36.23 69.75
N ASN A 130 -5.05 34.90 69.81
CA ASN A 130 -5.49 34.16 70.98
C ASN A 130 -4.60 34.46 72.21
N LYS A 131 -3.27 34.49 72.02
CA LYS A 131 -2.33 34.87 73.09
C LYS A 131 -2.56 36.31 73.57
N LYS A 132 -2.83 37.24 72.65
CA LYS A 132 -3.17 38.64 72.99
C LYS A 132 -4.48 38.72 73.78
N SER A 133 -5.52 37.99 73.37
CA SER A 133 -6.80 37.93 74.09
C SER A 133 -6.64 37.37 75.50
N GLN A 134 -5.82 36.33 75.69
CA GLN A 134 -5.50 35.80 77.02
C GLN A 134 -4.79 36.83 77.91
N LEU A 135 -3.83 37.58 77.35
CA LEU A 135 -3.13 38.66 78.06
C LEU A 135 -4.07 39.81 78.46
N ILE A 136 -5.08 40.13 77.65
CA ILE A 136 -6.07 41.18 77.98
C ILE A 136 -7.08 40.68 79.02
N GLN A 137 -7.48 39.40 78.97
CA GLN A 137 -8.42 38.84 79.94
C GLN A 137 -7.78 38.56 81.31
N ALA A 138 -6.48 38.25 81.37
CA ALA A 138 -5.83 37.88 82.64
C ALA A 138 -5.96 38.94 83.75
N PRO A 139 -5.75 40.25 83.53
CA PRO A 139 -5.97 41.28 84.56
C PRO A 139 -7.44 41.44 84.94
N ALA A 140 -8.36 41.35 83.98
CA ALA A 140 -9.80 41.47 84.23
C ALA A 140 -10.32 40.30 85.08
N ILE A 141 -9.85 39.07 84.80
CA ILE A 141 -10.16 37.88 85.59
C ILE A 141 -9.52 37.99 86.98
N GLN A 142 -8.27 38.45 87.10
CA GLN A 142 -7.64 38.70 88.40
C GLN A 142 -8.40 39.74 89.23
N GLN A 143 -8.86 40.84 88.62
CA GLN A 143 -9.68 41.83 89.33
C GLN A 143 -11.05 41.27 89.73
N LEU A 144 -11.71 40.48 88.88
CA LEU A 144 -12.96 39.81 89.25
C LEU A 144 -12.78 38.82 90.41
N GLN A 145 -11.69 38.05 90.42
CA GLN A 145 -11.35 37.14 91.52
C GLN A 145 -11.04 37.91 92.81
N LEU A 146 -10.31 39.02 92.73
CA LEU A 146 -10.07 39.93 93.86
C LEU A 146 -11.39 40.51 94.39
N SER A 147 -12.27 41.00 93.53
CA SER A 147 -13.60 41.51 93.91
C SER A 147 -14.49 40.43 94.54
N GLN A 148 -14.47 39.19 94.03
CA GLN A 148 -15.17 38.07 94.66
C GLN A 148 -14.58 37.70 96.03
N SER A 149 -13.26 37.73 96.18
CA SER A 149 -12.60 37.48 97.48
C SER A 149 -12.90 38.58 98.50
N GLN A 150 -13.05 39.84 98.06
CA GLN A 150 -13.47 40.99 98.88
C GLN A 150 -14.95 40.92 99.26
N LEU A 151 -15.83 40.48 98.36
CA LEU A 151 -17.24 40.21 98.66
C LEU A 151 -17.41 39.08 99.67
N ASN A 152 -16.68 37.96 99.51
CA ASN A 152 -16.75 36.85 100.46
C ASN A 152 -16.20 37.21 101.85
N THR A 153 -15.28 38.18 101.95
CA THR A 153 -14.81 38.69 103.25
C THR A 153 -15.77 39.70 103.88
N GLN A 154 -16.52 40.48 103.10
CA GLN A 154 -17.60 41.33 103.62
C GLN A 154 -18.85 40.57 104.07
N PHE A 155 -19.14 39.41 103.47
CA PHE A 155 -20.29 38.57 103.87
C PHE A 155 -19.96 37.53 104.95
N SER A 156 -18.70 37.38 105.35
CA SER A 156 -18.29 36.45 106.43
C SER A 156 -18.33 37.07 107.83
N SER A 157 -18.77 38.32 107.99
CA SER A 157 -18.85 38.99 109.30
C SER A 157 -20.28 39.27 109.79
N ASN A 158 -21.33 38.77 109.13
CA ASN A 158 -22.68 38.79 109.70
C ASN A 158 -23.23 37.37 109.84
N GLN A 159 -23.66 37.11 111.07
CA GLN A 159 -24.11 35.84 111.61
C GLN A 159 -25.34 35.24 110.91
N ALA A 160 -25.48 33.94 111.17
CA ALA A 160 -26.71 33.18 111.39
C ALA A 160 -27.24 32.29 110.24
N SER A 161 -27.05 30.98 110.43
CA SER A 161 -27.97 29.91 110.01
C SER A 161 -29.40 30.15 110.51
N PRO A 162 -30.44 29.36 110.12
CA PRO A 162 -30.55 28.33 109.06
C PRO A 162 -31.78 28.55 108.14
N GLN A 163 -31.91 27.82 107.03
CA GLN A 163 -33.15 27.07 106.73
C GLN A 163 -33.02 26.19 105.47
N VAL A 164 -33.53 24.98 105.65
CA VAL A 164 -33.77 23.93 104.66
C VAL A 164 -34.93 24.36 103.77
N LEU A 165 -34.78 24.29 102.44
CA LEU A 165 -35.89 24.13 101.52
C LEU A 165 -35.50 23.16 100.40
N ASP A 166 -36.12 21.99 100.45
CA ASP A 166 -36.25 21.05 99.34
C ASP A 166 -36.93 21.76 98.16
N LEU A 167 -36.37 21.66 96.95
CA LEU A 167 -37.16 21.70 95.72
C LEU A 167 -36.45 20.87 94.62
N GLN A 168 -37.01 19.68 94.41
CA GLN A 168 -36.87 18.90 93.18
C GLN A 168 -37.22 19.76 91.95
N ASN A 169 -36.36 19.75 90.93
CA ASN A 169 -36.66 19.35 89.55
C ASN A 169 -35.71 19.98 88.51
N GLN A 170 -35.48 19.21 87.44
CA GLN A 170 -35.05 19.60 86.09
C GLN A 170 -33.56 19.49 85.66
N PRO A 171 -33.30 19.23 84.36
CA PRO A 171 -32.66 17.97 83.95
C PRO A 171 -31.23 18.10 83.44
N GLN A 172 -30.53 16.97 83.46
CA GLN A 172 -29.24 16.77 82.79
C GLN A 172 -29.42 16.75 81.26
N LEU A 173 -28.98 17.81 80.58
CA LEU A 173 -28.71 17.78 79.15
C LEU A 173 -27.31 17.22 78.92
N ASN A 174 -27.26 15.91 78.74
CA ASN A 174 -26.10 15.15 78.32
C ASN A 174 -26.05 15.18 76.78
N ALA A 175 -25.38 16.17 76.18
CA ALA A 175 -25.16 16.21 74.73
C ALA A 175 -23.82 15.55 74.40
N SER A 176 -23.86 14.22 74.28
CA SER A 176 -22.83 13.41 73.64
C SER A 176 -22.82 13.72 72.14
N VAL A 177 -21.79 14.43 71.67
CA VAL A 177 -21.47 14.56 70.24
C VAL A 177 -20.88 13.22 69.79
N ARG A 178 -21.76 12.29 69.42
CA ARG A 178 -21.40 11.04 68.75
C ARG A 178 -21.48 11.27 67.24
N SER A 179 -20.32 11.24 66.61
CA SER A 179 -20.09 11.14 65.17
C SER A 179 -20.97 10.04 64.55
N ARG A 180 -21.93 10.43 63.70
CA ARG A 180 -22.61 9.53 62.76
C ARG A 180 -21.94 9.63 61.40
N SER A 181 -21.16 8.60 61.09
CA SER A 181 -20.83 8.17 59.74
C SER A 181 -22.12 7.80 58.99
N ASN A 182 -22.46 8.58 57.96
CA ASN A 182 -23.49 8.21 56.99
C ASN A 182 -22.88 7.26 55.96
N SER A 183 -23.16 5.97 56.08
CA SER A 183 -23.19 5.05 54.93
C SER A 183 -24.62 5.04 54.39
N PHE A 184 -24.87 5.77 53.31
CA PHE A 184 -26.08 5.56 52.51
C PHE A 184 -25.80 4.45 51.51
N ASN A 185 -26.29 3.26 51.84
CA ASN A 185 -26.56 2.21 50.88
C ASN A 185 -28.09 2.14 50.76
N THR A 186 -28.63 2.46 49.59
CA THR A 186 -30.05 2.27 49.30
C THR A 186 -30.21 1.87 47.84
N GLN A 187 -30.39 0.57 47.64
CA GLN A 187 -31.04 0.02 46.46
C GLN A 187 -32.52 0.42 46.49
N VAL A 188 -33.00 1.07 45.42
CA VAL A 188 -34.41 1.10 44.97
C VAL A 188 -34.33 1.20 43.45
N GLN A 189 -34.49 0.09 42.71
CA GLN A 189 -35.73 -0.38 42.10
C GLN A 189 -36.43 0.67 41.21
N GLU A 190 -36.35 0.45 39.89
CA GLU A 190 -37.14 1.11 38.85
C GLU A 190 -38.65 0.98 39.11
N PRO A 191 -39.46 1.89 38.53
CA PRO A 191 -40.26 1.39 37.42
C PRO A 191 -40.39 2.34 36.21
N VAL A 192 -40.41 1.67 35.07
CA VAL A 192 -41.02 1.98 33.77
C VAL A 192 -42.22 2.94 33.80
N GLN A 193 -42.23 3.94 32.91
CA GLN A 193 -43.38 4.38 32.08
C GLN A 193 -42.89 5.39 31.01
N LYS A 194 -42.91 5.00 29.72
CA LYS A 194 -43.94 5.25 28.68
C LYS A 194 -44.12 6.74 28.34
N GLY A 195 -43.83 7.04 27.08
CA GLY A 195 -43.78 8.39 26.52
C GLY A 195 -45.12 9.04 26.21
N LEU A 196 -45.03 10.30 25.83
CA LEU A 196 -46.06 11.06 25.14
C LEU A 196 -45.39 12.12 24.26
N HIS A 197 -45.76 12.10 22.98
CA HIS A 197 -45.55 13.15 21.98
C HIS A 197 -46.34 14.42 22.34
N LEU A 198 -45.81 15.60 22.04
CA LEU A 198 -46.18 16.47 20.89
C LEU A 198 -45.35 17.79 20.93
N PRO A 199 -45.37 18.61 19.85
CA PRO A 199 -44.22 19.40 19.38
C PRO A 199 -44.33 20.89 19.71
N GLU A 200 -43.18 21.57 19.67
CA GLU A 200 -43.12 23.02 19.44
C GLU A 200 -41.96 23.33 18.48
N GLU A 201 -42.32 23.76 17.27
CA GLU A 201 -41.59 24.80 16.53
C GLU A 201 -41.92 26.18 17.18
N PRO A 202 -41.22 27.31 16.91
CA PRO A 202 -40.51 27.64 15.67
C PRO A 202 -39.23 28.53 15.81
N VAL A 203 -38.72 28.91 14.64
CA VAL A 203 -38.06 30.18 14.28
C VAL A 203 -36.54 30.18 14.07
N GLN A 204 -36.22 30.50 12.81
CA GLN A 204 -34.94 30.84 12.21
C GLN A 204 -34.32 32.11 12.82
N ASN A 205 -33.00 32.15 13.02
CA ASN A 205 -32.10 32.99 12.22
C ASN A 205 -30.63 33.03 12.70
N SER A 206 -29.76 32.99 11.69
CA SER A 206 -28.48 33.69 11.55
C SER A 206 -27.17 33.01 12.01
N ILE A 207 -26.38 32.73 10.97
CA ILE A 207 -24.92 32.97 10.80
C ILE A 207 -24.00 32.03 11.58
N GLY A 208 -23.49 31.06 10.83
CA GLY A 208 -22.59 30.02 11.29
C GLY A 208 -21.14 30.44 11.43
N SER A 209 -20.55 29.94 12.51
CA SER A 209 -19.21 29.38 12.51
C SER A 209 -19.28 28.01 13.18
N ASP A 210 -18.29 27.18 12.81
CA ASP A 210 -17.75 26.08 13.62
C ASP A 210 -18.17 24.63 13.36
N ILE A 211 -17.12 23.95 12.93
CA ILE A 211 -16.82 22.53 12.85
C ILE A 211 -17.13 21.85 14.19
N LEU A 212 -18.07 20.92 14.17
CA LEU A 212 -18.31 19.94 15.24
C LEU A 212 -17.92 18.55 14.73
N ILE A 213 -16.72 18.09 15.07
CA ILE A 213 -16.32 16.69 14.88
C ILE A 213 -16.94 15.88 16.02
N GLN A 214 -18.04 15.21 15.68
CA GLN A 214 -18.73 14.25 16.52
C GLN A 214 -17.88 12.99 16.70
N LYS A 215 -17.55 12.65 17.96
CA LYS A 215 -17.04 11.35 18.38
C LYS A 215 -18.16 10.30 18.24
N GLU A 216 -18.15 9.51 17.18
CA GLU A 216 -18.88 8.25 17.11
C GLU A 216 -17.93 7.08 17.38
N SER A 217 -18.05 6.50 18.59
CA SER A 217 -17.43 5.22 18.93
C SER A 217 -18.23 4.09 18.28
N ARG A 218 -17.90 3.72 17.04
CA ARG A 218 -18.42 2.47 16.44
C ARG A 218 -17.49 1.30 16.75
N LYS A 219 -18.06 0.34 17.48
CA LYS A 219 -17.53 -0.98 17.79
C LYS A 219 -17.34 -1.77 16.49
N ILE A 220 -16.11 -1.89 15.99
CA ILE A 220 -15.79 -2.72 14.82
C ILE A 220 -15.67 -4.17 15.28
N THR A 221 -16.74 -4.95 15.05
CA THR A 221 -16.67 -6.40 15.07
C THR A 221 -15.97 -6.86 13.79
N VAL A 222 -14.73 -7.32 13.90
CA VAL A 222 -14.00 -7.96 12.79
C VAL A 222 -14.66 -9.30 12.49
N LYS A 223 -15.58 -9.32 11.52
CA LYS A 223 -15.96 -10.56 10.82
C LYS A 223 -14.87 -10.82 9.78
N SER A 224 -14.23 -11.98 9.88
CA SER A 224 -13.32 -12.51 8.88
C SER A 224 -14.06 -12.69 7.54
N SER A 225 -13.92 -11.70 6.66
CA SER A 225 -14.35 -11.81 5.28
C SER A 225 -13.34 -12.69 4.55
N LYS A 226 -13.74 -13.93 4.24
CA LYS A 226 -13.08 -14.72 3.20
C LYS A 226 -13.15 -13.91 1.91
N MET A 227 -12.00 -13.45 1.42
CA MET A 227 -11.88 -12.93 0.06
C MET A 227 -12.34 -14.01 -0.92
N GLN A 228 -13.53 -13.83 -1.48
CA GLN A 228 -13.93 -14.51 -2.71
C GLN A 228 -13.07 -13.94 -3.83
N THR A 229 -12.08 -14.72 -4.26
CA THR A 229 -11.39 -14.52 -5.52
C THR A 229 -12.39 -14.71 -6.66
N THR A 230 -12.47 -13.73 -7.54
CA THR A 230 -13.23 -13.75 -8.79
C THR A 230 -12.90 -15.03 -9.59
N PRO A 231 -13.89 -15.77 -10.12
CA PRO A 231 -13.69 -17.09 -10.75
C PRO A 231 -12.75 -17.10 -11.96
N THR A 232 -12.44 -15.94 -12.53
CA THR A 232 -11.54 -15.79 -13.68
C THR A 232 -10.06 -15.94 -13.28
N LEU A 233 -9.65 -15.43 -12.12
CA LEU A 233 -8.26 -15.48 -11.65
C LEU A 233 -7.85 -16.87 -11.13
N GLN A 234 -8.83 -17.64 -10.64
CA GLN A 234 -8.62 -19.01 -10.16
C GLN A 234 -8.45 -19.99 -11.33
N LYS A 235 -9.08 -19.72 -12.49
CA LYS A 235 -8.87 -20.47 -13.73
C LYS A 235 -7.47 -20.25 -14.28
N ASP A 236 -6.97 -19.02 -14.30
CA ASP A 236 -5.63 -18.70 -14.80
C ASP A 236 -4.51 -19.28 -13.92
N LEU A 237 -4.69 -19.28 -12.59
CA LEU A 237 -3.75 -19.93 -11.65
C LEU A 237 -3.74 -21.46 -11.81
N GLN A 238 -4.89 -22.09 -12.07
CA GLN A 238 -4.98 -23.53 -12.35
C GLN A 238 -4.39 -23.89 -13.71
N THR A 239 -4.56 -23.06 -14.74
CA THR A 239 -3.94 -23.27 -16.07
C THR A 239 -2.43 -23.10 -16.00
N LYS A 240 -1.92 -22.14 -15.21
CA LYS A 240 -0.48 -21.94 -15.01
C LYS A 240 0.17 -23.07 -14.21
N ALA A 241 -0.52 -23.62 -13.21
CA ALA A 241 -0.08 -24.81 -12.49
C ALA A 241 -0.12 -26.07 -13.37
N ALA A 242 -1.13 -26.24 -14.23
CA ALA A 242 -1.20 -27.33 -15.18
C ALA A 242 -0.08 -27.26 -16.24
N TYR A 243 0.27 -26.07 -16.71
CA TYR A 243 1.37 -25.86 -17.66
C TYR A 243 2.74 -26.12 -17.03
N SER A 244 2.94 -25.68 -15.77
CA SER A 244 4.17 -25.96 -15.01
C SER A 244 4.35 -27.46 -14.72
N ASN A 245 3.26 -28.18 -14.41
CA ASN A 245 3.30 -29.63 -14.22
C ASN A 245 3.53 -30.39 -15.53
N ALA A 246 3.01 -29.92 -16.66
CA ALA A 246 3.30 -30.51 -17.97
C ALA A 246 4.78 -30.35 -18.37
N ILE A 247 5.38 -29.18 -18.11
CA ILE A 247 6.82 -28.95 -18.36
C ILE A 247 7.69 -29.79 -17.42
N GLN A 248 7.30 -29.94 -16.15
CA GLN A 248 8.02 -30.84 -15.23
C GLN A 248 7.87 -32.32 -15.59
N GLN A 249 6.73 -32.76 -16.14
CA GLN A 249 6.56 -34.14 -16.60
C GLN A 249 7.41 -34.44 -17.84
N VAL A 250 7.58 -33.47 -18.76
CA VAL A 250 8.48 -33.61 -19.92
C VAL A 250 9.95 -33.63 -19.50
N ASN A 251 10.34 -32.87 -18.47
CA ASN A 251 11.72 -32.86 -17.97
C ASN A 251 12.06 -34.05 -17.05
N ASN A 252 11.06 -34.66 -16.39
CA ASN A 252 11.25 -35.82 -15.53
C ASN A 252 11.06 -37.16 -16.25
N SER A 253 10.46 -37.18 -17.44
CA SER A 253 10.60 -38.31 -18.36
C SER A 253 11.99 -38.23 -18.99
N GLY A 254 12.96 -38.96 -18.44
CA GLY A 254 14.33 -39.06 -18.94
C GLY A 254 14.46 -39.75 -20.32
N ALA A 255 13.61 -39.37 -21.28
CA ALA A 255 13.71 -39.75 -22.67
C ALA A 255 14.44 -38.64 -23.43
N ASN A 256 15.76 -38.75 -23.47
CA ASN A 256 16.62 -38.04 -24.39
C ASN A 256 16.29 -38.45 -25.84
N PRO A 257 15.74 -37.59 -26.71
CA PRO A 257 15.67 -37.90 -28.13
C PRO A 257 17.01 -37.47 -28.75
N ASP A 258 18.02 -38.31 -28.53
CA ASP A 258 19.26 -38.30 -29.30
C ASP A 258 18.88 -38.77 -30.71
N PHE A 259 18.35 -37.85 -31.53
CA PHE A 259 18.12 -38.07 -32.97
C PHE A 259 19.48 -38.12 -33.69
N LYS A 260 20.22 -39.21 -33.45
CA LYS A 260 21.30 -39.64 -34.34
C LYS A 260 20.66 -40.15 -35.62
N ILE A 261 20.63 -39.27 -36.62
CA ILE A 261 20.46 -39.69 -38.01
C ILE A 261 21.66 -40.58 -38.34
N LYS A 262 21.49 -41.90 -38.24
CA LYS A 262 22.38 -42.87 -38.88
C LYS A 262 22.23 -42.70 -40.38
N ILE A 263 23.10 -41.88 -40.97
CA ILE A 263 23.34 -41.91 -42.41
C ILE A 263 24.00 -43.26 -42.69
N ASN A 264 23.24 -44.16 -43.29
CA ASN A 264 23.71 -45.48 -43.69
C ASN A 264 24.77 -45.29 -44.80
N SER A 265 26.01 -45.67 -44.53
CA SER A 265 27.18 -45.50 -45.41
C SER A 265 27.22 -46.50 -46.58
N SER A 266 26.07 -47.00 -47.02
CA SER A 266 25.96 -48.05 -48.05
C SER A 266 25.15 -47.55 -49.24
N GLN A 267 25.58 -46.43 -49.85
CA GLN A 267 25.17 -46.01 -51.20
C GLN A 267 26.28 -45.11 -51.76
N LYS A 268 27.47 -45.69 -51.86
CA LYS A 268 28.64 -45.07 -52.48
C LYS A 268 29.05 -45.94 -53.67
N GLN A 269 28.22 -46.01 -54.70
CA GLN A 269 28.63 -46.45 -56.03
C GLN A 269 27.55 -46.16 -57.08
N LEU A 270 28.02 -45.71 -58.24
CA LEU A 270 27.31 -45.43 -59.48
C LEU A 270 26.37 -44.22 -59.46
N ILE A 271 26.85 -43.10 -59.99
CA ILE A 271 26.48 -42.59 -61.31
C ILE A 271 27.53 -41.53 -61.69
N LYS A 272 28.40 -41.87 -62.65
CA LYS A 272 29.12 -40.87 -63.44
C LYS A 272 28.10 -40.35 -64.46
N SER A 273 27.65 -39.10 -64.30
CA SER A 273 26.85 -38.39 -65.29
C SER A 273 27.74 -37.39 -66.03
N PRO A 274 27.60 -37.23 -67.36
CA PRO A 274 28.50 -36.45 -68.18
C PRO A 274 28.29 -34.95 -67.97
N GLU A 275 29.40 -34.20 -67.98
CA GLU A 275 29.45 -32.75 -68.12
C GLU A 275 28.63 -32.33 -69.34
N LYS A 276 27.43 -31.80 -69.12
CA LYS A 276 26.74 -30.96 -70.10
C LYS A 276 26.77 -29.52 -69.61
N GLN A 277 27.18 -28.65 -70.52
CA GLN A 277 27.30 -27.21 -70.35
C GLN A 277 26.01 -26.59 -69.80
N PRO A 278 26.11 -25.53 -68.99
CA PRO A 278 24.94 -24.91 -68.36
C PRO A 278 24.13 -24.12 -69.39
N GLU A 279 22.95 -24.64 -69.74
CA GLU A 279 21.91 -23.83 -70.38
C GLU A 279 21.36 -22.81 -69.39
N GLU A 280 21.30 -21.57 -69.85
CA GLU A 280 20.91 -20.39 -69.10
C GLU A 280 19.52 -20.55 -68.44
N ILE A 281 19.53 -20.56 -67.11
CA ILE A 281 18.32 -20.48 -66.28
C ILE A 281 17.70 -19.09 -66.51
N PRO A 282 16.37 -18.97 -66.72
CA PRO A 282 15.70 -17.68 -66.81
C PRO A 282 15.96 -16.88 -65.54
N LYS A 283 16.78 -15.83 -65.65
CA LYS A 283 17.07 -14.90 -64.56
C LYS A 283 15.76 -14.28 -64.10
N CYS A 284 15.46 -14.40 -62.80
CA CYS A 284 14.49 -13.51 -62.16
C CYS A 284 15.02 -12.08 -62.29
N GLN A 285 14.59 -11.37 -63.34
CA GLN A 285 14.83 -9.96 -63.55
C GLN A 285 14.02 -9.14 -62.55
N LEU A 286 14.45 -9.11 -61.29
CA LEU A 286 14.63 -7.78 -60.71
C LEU A 286 16.07 -7.43 -61.02
N GLU A 287 16.26 -6.51 -61.97
CA GLU A 287 17.57 -5.98 -62.31
C GLU A 287 18.29 -5.59 -61.00
N PRO A 288 19.51 -6.06 -60.74
CA PRO A 288 20.27 -5.75 -59.53
C PRO A 288 20.32 -4.26 -59.21
N GLU A 289 20.24 -3.41 -60.24
CA GLU A 289 20.16 -1.95 -60.15
C GLU A 289 18.87 -1.46 -59.46
N GLN A 290 17.72 -2.08 -59.71
CA GLN A 290 16.46 -1.72 -59.04
C GLN A 290 16.48 -2.11 -57.56
N LEU A 291 17.12 -3.23 -57.23
CA LEU A 291 17.30 -3.64 -55.85
C LEU A 291 18.28 -2.71 -55.12
N ALA A 292 19.39 -2.35 -55.76
CA ALA A 292 20.36 -1.40 -55.22
C ALA A 292 19.74 -0.02 -54.97
N SER A 293 18.93 0.48 -55.91
CA SER A 293 18.20 1.75 -55.75
C SER A 293 17.21 1.71 -54.57
N LYS A 294 16.46 0.61 -54.40
CA LYS A 294 15.56 0.44 -53.24
C LYS A 294 16.32 0.36 -51.92
N VAL A 295 17.46 -0.32 -51.88
CA VAL A 295 18.30 -0.40 -50.67
C VAL A 295 18.83 0.99 -50.31
N LEU A 296 19.33 1.75 -51.29
CA LEU A 296 19.82 3.12 -51.06
C LEU A 296 18.71 4.05 -50.55
N GLN A 297 17.50 3.93 -51.09
CA GLN A 297 16.34 4.69 -50.63
C GLN A 297 15.99 4.34 -49.17
N LEU A 298 15.94 3.04 -48.84
CA LEU A 298 15.68 2.59 -47.47
C LEU A 298 16.77 3.05 -46.48
N GLU A 299 18.03 3.05 -46.90
CA GLU A 299 19.13 3.60 -46.08
C GLU A 299 18.96 5.09 -45.80
N GLN A 300 18.51 5.85 -46.80
CA GLN A 300 18.23 7.28 -46.64
C GLN A 300 17.01 7.51 -45.73
N ASP A 301 15.95 6.71 -45.88
CA ASP A 301 14.76 6.79 -45.04
C ASP A 301 15.09 6.46 -43.58
N VAL A 302 15.95 5.46 -43.33
CA VAL A 302 16.43 5.12 -41.98
C VAL A 302 17.22 6.28 -41.37
N LYS A 303 18.09 6.96 -42.14
CA LYS A 303 18.81 8.15 -41.67
C LYS A 303 17.87 9.30 -41.32
N ASN A 304 16.85 9.54 -42.15
CA ASN A 304 15.84 10.57 -41.90
C ASN A 304 15.03 10.27 -40.63
N LEU A 305 14.60 9.01 -40.44
CA LEU A 305 13.88 8.58 -39.24
C LEU A 305 14.74 8.69 -37.97
N GLN A 306 16.04 8.37 -38.06
CA GLN A 306 16.97 8.56 -36.94
C GLN A 306 17.13 10.03 -36.56
N LEU A 307 17.20 10.93 -37.53
CA LEU A 307 17.25 12.37 -37.29
C LEU A 307 15.96 12.87 -36.62
N GLN A 308 14.80 12.45 -37.14
CA GLN A 308 13.50 12.81 -36.57
C GLN A 308 13.35 12.33 -35.12
N LEU A 309 13.76 11.09 -34.83
CA LEU A 309 13.77 10.53 -33.48
C LEU A 309 14.70 11.33 -32.54
N SER A 310 15.83 11.82 -33.04
CA SER A 310 16.75 12.66 -32.26
C SER A 310 16.12 14.01 -31.90
N LEU A 311 15.43 14.65 -32.84
CA LEU A 311 14.73 15.91 -32.62
C LEU A 311 13.58 15.75 -31.61
N GLU A 312 12.81 14.66 -31.72
CA GLU A 312 11.71 14.39 -30.78
C GLU A 312 12.22 14.14 -29.36
N LYS A 313 13.34 13.43 -29.20
CA LYS A 313 13.98 13.23 -27.90
C LYS A 313 14.41 14.55 -27.25
N GLU A 314 14.92 15.49 -28.05
CA GLU A 314 15.34 16.80 -27.53
C GLU A 314 14.12 17.65 -27.14
N ALA A 315 13.10 17.72 -27.99
CA ALA A 315 11.85 18.41 -27.66
C ALA A 315 11.18 17.86 -26.38
N ARG A 316 11.27 16.54 -26.15
CA ARG A 316 10.76 15.91 -24.92
C ARG A 316 11.56 16.31 -23.68
N LYS A 317 12.88 16.49 -23.78
CA LYS A 317 13.70 17.00 -22.67
C LYS A 317 13.33 18.44 -22.33
N ASP A 318 13.14 19.28 -23.34
CA ASP A 318 12.75 20.68 -23.14
C ASP A 318 11.39 20.79 -22.45
N LEU A 319 10.39 20.02 -22.90
CA LEU A 319 9.09 19.95 -22.23
C LEU A 319 9.21 19.43 -20.79
N GLN A 320 10.05 18.42 -20.54
CA GLN A 320 10.27 17.91 -19.19
C GLN A 320 10.90 18.97 -18.28
N MET A 321 11.81 19.79 -18.80
CA MET A 321 12.41 20.91 -18.09
C MET A 321 11.36 21.96 -17.72
N GLN A 322 10.49 22.34 -18.66
CA GLN A 322 9.39 23.26 -18.41
C GLN A 322 8.41 22.74 -17.34
N ILE A 323 8.04 21.45 -17.41
CA ILE A 323 7.20 20.80 -16.39
C ILE A 323 7.86 20.88 -15.01
N ASN A 324 9.16 20.60 -14.92
CA ASN A 324 9.89 20.66 -13.65
C ASN A 324 9.94 22.10 -13.10
N GLN A 325 10.10 23.10 -13.96
CA GLN A 325 10.09 24.50 -13.57
C GLN A 325 8.71 24.95 -13.08
N LEU A 326 7.63 24.56 -13.76
CA LEU A 326 6.27 24.83 -13.30
C LEU A 326 5.97 24.16 -11.95
N LYS A 327 6.39 22.90 -11.76
CA LYS A 327 6.28 22.21 -10.47
C LYS A 327 7.01 22.92 -9.35
N HIS A 328 8.19 23.48 -9.64
CA HIS A 328 8.94 24.25 -8.67
C HIS A 328 8.21 25.54 -8.27
N ASN A 329 7.70 26.30 -9.25
CA ASN A 329 6.93 27.52 -8.98
C ASN A 329 5.68 27.25 -8.14
N LEU A 330 4.93 26.20 -8.46
CA LEU A 330 3.75 25.75 -7.70
C LEU A 330 4.05 25.31 -6.26
N ALA A 331 5.30 24.91 -5.98
CA ALA A 331 5.71 24.50 -4.62
C ALA A 331 6.19 25.67 -3.76
N VAL A 332 6.46 26.82 -4.37
CA VAL A 332 6.96 28.04 -3.70
C VAL A 332 5.81 28.99 -3.34
N GLU A 333 4.68 28.92 -4.06
CA GLU A 333 3.42 29.61 -3.73
C GLU A 333 2.65 28.94 -2.58
#